data_AF-A0AAP7IQT6-F1
#
_entry.id   AF-A0AAP7IQT6-F1
#
_cell.length_a   1.000
_cell.length_b   1.000
_cell.length_c   1.000
_cell.angle_alpha   90.00
_cell.angle_beta   90.00
_cell.angle_gamma   90.00
#
_symmetry.space_group_name_H-M   'P 1'
#
loop_
_entity.id
_entity.type
_entity.pdbx_description
1 polymer ?
#
loop_
_entity_poly.entity_id
_entity_poly.type
_entity_poly.pdbx_seq_one_letter_code
_entity_poly.pdbx_strand_id
1 'polypeptide(L)'
;MDTNINDIKDRFAHDTILYDDSELNDLISQLKSVHNLINSTIPTQIRALSQKESLWSGETKEKYLGLKDFILQYQADFADAVGELHEAADGLETLFYHIKDANKIKEIDSI
;
A
#
# COMPACT_ATOMS: atom_id res chain seq x y z
N MET A 1 26.19 -24.13 -39.36
CA MET A 1 25.90 -23.38 -38.12
C MET A 1 25.96 -24.41 -37.02
N ASP A 2 26.99 -24.34 -36.18
CA ASP A 2 27.19 -25.30 -35.08
C ASP A 2 26.19 -24.95 -33.98
N THR A 3 25.21 -25.81 -33.77
CA THR A 3 24.12 -25.64 -32.78
C THR A 3 24.42 -26.45 -31.53
N ASN A 4 25.67 -26.41 -31.06
CA ASN A 4 26.05 -27.03 -29.81
C ASN A 4 25.57 -26.15 -28.65
N ILE A 5 24.56 -26.63 -27.91
CA ILE A 5 23.97 -25.91 -26.78
C ILE A 5 24.98 -25.64 -25.65
N ASN A 6 26.08 -26.41 -25.61
CA ASN A 6 27.16 -26.23 -24.65
C ASN A 6 28.07 -25.02 -24.93
N ASP A 7 28.00 -24.44 -26.12
CA ASP A 7 28.72 -23.20 -26.48
C ASP A 7 27.90 -21.94 -26.14
N ILE A 8 26.66 -22.07 -25.66
CA ILE A 8 25.82 -20.96 -25.20
C ILE A 8 26.08 -20.70 -23.71
N LYS A 9 27.35 -20.63 -23.30
CA LYS A 9 27.71 -20.37 -21.90
C LYS A 9 27.64 -18.89 -21.51
N ASP A 10 27.67 -17.98 -22.49
CA ASP A 10 27.85 -16.54 -22.22
C ASP A 10 26.63 -15.67 -22.56
N ARG A 11 25.50 -16.23 -23.02
CA ARG A 11 24.32 -15.40 -23.37
C ARG A 11 23.47 -14.98 -22.18
N PHE A 12 23.68 -15.60 -21.03
CA PHE A 12 23.06 -15.20 -19.78
C PHE A 12 24.19 -14.86 -18.82
N ALA A 13 24.78 -13.67 -19.02
CA ALA A 13 25.36 -12.99 -17.88
C ALA A 13 24.30 -13.00 -16.77
N HIS A 14 24.74 -13.15 -15.53
CA HIS A 14 23.93 -13.05 -14.32
C HIS A 14 23.43 -11.60 -14.15
N ASP A 15 22.84 -11.05 -15.22
CA ASP A 15 22.27 -9.73 -15.29
C ASP A 15 21.21 -9.71 -14.21
N THR A 16 21.54 -8.98 -13.15
CA THR A 16 20.62 -8.66 -12.10
C THR A 16 19.47 -7.96 -12.80
N ILE A 17 18.35 -8.67 -13.00
CA ILE A 17 17.14 -8.08 -13.53
C ILE A 17 16.71 -7.04 -12.50
N LEU A 18 17.10 -5.79 -12.74
CA LEU A 18 16.61 -4.64 -12.00
C LEU A 18 15.19 -4.41 -12.49
N TYR A 19 14.23 -4.87 -11.69
CA TYR A 19 12.83 -4.55 -11.90
C TYR A 19 12.63 -3.07 -11.60
N ASP A 20 12.01 -2.33 -12.52
CA ASP A 20 11.58 -0.96 -12.27
C ASP A 20 10.44 -0.99 -11.24
N ASP A 21 10.75 -0.53 -10.03
CA ASP A 21 9.85 -0.49 -8.88
C ASP A 21 9.32 0.93 -8.60
N SER A 22 9.58 1.89 -9.49
CA SER A 22 9.19 3.30 -9.30
C SER A 22 7.69 3.48 -9.07
N GLU A 23 6.86 2.80 -9.86
CA GLU A 23 5.39 2.84 -9.71
C GLU A 23 4.93 2.24 -8.36
N LEU A 24 5.60 1.21 -7.87
CA LEU A 24 5.30 0.58 -6.59
C LEU A 24 5.68 1.50 -5.41
N ASN A 25 6.84 2.14 -5.49
CA ASN A 25 7.31 3.11 -4.50
C ASN A 25 6.39 4.34 -4.43
N ASP A 26 5.91 4.82 -5.57
CA ASP A 26 4.93 5.90 -5.66
C ASP A 26 3.59 5.48 -5.05
N LEU A 27 3.11 4.27 -5.33
CA LEU A 27 1.89 3.72 -4.74
C LEU A 27 2.00 3.62 -3.22
N ILE A 28 3.09 3.05 -2.69
CA ILE A 28 3.35 2.95 -1.25
C ILE A 28 3.36 4.34 -0.60
N SER A 29 4.02 5.31 -1.23
CA SER A 29 4.07 6.69 -0.73
C SER A 29 2.68 7.35 -0.70
N GLN A 30 1.87 7.12 -1.73
CA GLN A 30 0.48 7.60 -1.77
C GLN A 30 -0.37 6.94 -0.68
N LEU A 31 -0.25 5.63 -0.50
CA LEU A 31 -0.96 4.89 0.55
C LEU A 31 -0.57 5.38 1.96
N LYS A 32 0.73 5.64 2.21
CA LYS A 32 1.21 6.26 3.47
C LYS A 32 0.55 7.63 3.71
N SER A 33 0.49 8.45 2.67
CA SER A 33 -0.13 9.79 2.76
C SER A 33 -1.63 9.71 3.07
N VAL A 34 -2.35 8.84 2.36
CA VAL A 34 -3.80 8.61 2.57
C VAL A 34 -4.07 8.04 3.96
N HIS A 35 -3.30 7.04 4.39
CA HIS A 35 -3.39 6.46 5.73
C HIS A 35 -3.19 7.53 6.81
N ASN A 36 -2.20 8.41 6.66
CA ASN A 36 -1.96 9.51 7.58
C ASN A 36 -3.13 10.52 7.61
N LEU A 37 -3.68 10.88 6.45
CA LEU A 37 -4.84 11.78 6.36
C LEU A 37 -6.05 11.21 7.10
N ILE A 38 -6.35 9.93 6.89
CA ILE A 38 -7.50 9.25 7.50
C ILE A 38 -7.31 9.14 9.01
N ASN A 39 -6.12 8.73 9.47
CA ASN A 39 -5.90 8.41 10.88
C ASN A 39 -5.49 9.61 11.75
N SER A 40 -5.06 10.71 11.14
CA SER A 40 -4.63 11.90 11.90
C SER A 40 -5.52 13.12 11.64
N THR A 41 -5.73 13.46 10.36
CA THR A 41 -6.40 14.71 9.98
C THR A 41 -7.89 14.65 10.26
N ILE A 42 -8.58 13.57 9.86
CA ILE A 42 -10.03 13.44 10.08
C ILE A 42 -10.38 13.45 11.59
N PRO A 43 -9.72 12.66 12.45
CA PRO A 43 -9.99 12.70 13.89
C PRO A 43 -9.77 14.08 14.52
N THR A 44 -8.75 14.81 14.06
CA THR A 44 -8.47 16.17 14.52
C THR A 44 -9.60 17.13 14.15
N GLN A 45 -10.10 17.07 12.91
CA GLN A 45 -11.22 17.88 12.46
C GLN A 45 -12.51 17.52 13.22
N ILE A 46 -12.77 16.24 13.48
CA ILE A 46 -13.94 15.80 14.26
C ILE A 46 -13.88 16.28 15.71
N ARG A 47 -12.69 16.28 16.34
CA ARG A 47 -12.50 16.86 17.67
C ARG A 47 -12.79 18.37 17.67
N ALA A 48 -12.24 19.10 16.70
CA ALA A 48 -12.48 20.54 16.56
C ALA A 48 -13.97 20.86 16.32
N LEU A 49 -14.66 20.02 15.54
CA LEU A 49 -16.11 20.10 15.38
C LEU A 49 -16.82 19.87 16.70
N SER A 50 -16.47 18.82 17.45
CA SER A 50 -17.13 18.44 18.71
C SER A 50 -17.02 19.51 19.80
N GLN A 51 -15.96 20.31 19.79
CA GLN A 51 -15.80 21.45 20.71
C GLN A 51 -16.85 22.56 20.48
N LYS A 52 -17.43 22.62 19.28
CA LYS A 52 -18.46 23.60 18.91
C LYS A 52 -19.87 23.05 19.06
N GLU A 53 -20.04 21.82 19.57
CA GLU A 53 -21.34 21.14 19.65
C GLU A 53 -22.37 21.94 20.45
N SER A 54 -21.93 22.65 21.50
CA SER A 54 -22.76 23.52 22.34
C SER A 54 -23.34 24.75 21.64
N LEU A 55 -22.81 25.10 20.45
CA LEU A 55 -23.29 26.24 19.65
C LEU A 55 -24.47 25.85 18.74
N TRP A 56 -24.78 24.56 18.62
CA TRP A 56 -25.83 24.06 17.74
C TRP A 56 -27.09 23.69 18.53
N SER A 57 -28.25 24.06 18.00
CA SER A 57 -29.56 23.74 18.59
C SER A 57 -30.61 23.47 17.51
N GLY A 58 -31.68 22.76 17.86
CA GLY A 58 -32.76 22.43 16.92
C GLY A 58 -32.32 21.49 15.81
N GLU A 59 -32.99 21.56 14.66
CA GLU A 59 -32.74 20.70 13.49
C GLU A 59 -31.29 20.74 13.00
N THR A 60 -30.64 21.91 13.09
CA THR A 60 -29.22 22.07 12.72
C THR A 60 -28.30 21.19 13.56
N LYS A 61 -28.63 20.94 14.83
CA LYS A 61 -27.86 20.06 15.70
C LYS A 61 -27.97 18.60 15.24
N GLU A 62 -29.16 18.15 14.87
CA GLU A 62 -29.36 16.77 14.39
C GLU A 62 -28.61 16.52 13.08
N LYS A 63 -28.65 17.47 12.15
CA LYS A 63 -27.87 17.39 10.90
C LYS A 63 -26.36 17.39 11.18
N TYR A 64 -25.91 18.22 12.12
CA TYR A 64 -24.52 18.26 12.55
C TYR A 64 -24.05 16.92 13.15
N LEU A 65 -24.84 16.32 14.05
CA LEU A 65 -24.53 15.03 14.65
C LEU A 65 -24.50 13.91 13.59
N GLY A 66 -25.47 13.88 12.68
CA GLY A 66 -25.47 12.92 11.58
C GLY A 66 -24.25 13.03 10.66
N LEU A 67 -23.78 14.25 10.36
CA LEU A 67 -22.56 14.45 9.59
C LEU A 67 -21.32 13.97 10.35
N LYS A 68 -21.24 14.24 11.66
CA LYS A 68 -20.15 13.79 12.53
C LYS A 68 -20.08 12.26 12.58
N ASP A 69 -21.22 11.60 12.77
CA ASP A 69 -21.30 10.14 12.82
C ASP A 69 -20.94 9.52 11.46
N PHE A 70 -21.43 10.10 10.36
CA PHE A 70 -21.05 9.68 9.01
C PHE A 70 -19.55 9.77 8.77
N ILE A 71 -18.90 10.87 9.15
CA ILE A 71 -17.45 11.05 8.96
C ILE A 71 -16.65 10.08 9.84
N LEU A 72 -17.10 9.79 11.06
CA LEU A 72 -16.47 8.80 11.94
C LEU A 72 -16.56 7.38 11.36
N GLN A 73 -17.74 6.99 10.88
CA GLN A 73 -17.92 5.70 10.22
C GLN A 73 -17.06 5.59 8.97
N TYR A 74 -17.09 6.63 8.12
CA TYR A 74 -16.26 6.70 6.92
C TYR A 74 -14.77 6.59 7.25
N GLN A 75 -14.29 7.25 8.32
CA GLN A 75 -12.91 7.15 8.77
C GLN A 75 -12.54 5.73 9.19
N ALA A 76 -13.39 5.06 9.96
CA ALA A 76 -13.13 3.68 10.38
C ALA A 76 -13.08 2.72 9.19
N ASP A 77 -14.12 2.74 8.35
CA ASP A 77 -14.24 1.82 7.21
C ASP A 77 -13.08 1.97 6.22
N PHE A 78 -12.64 3.21 5.97
CA PHE A 78 -11.57 3.49 5.01
C PHE A 78 -10.17 3.32 5.61
N ALA A 79 -10.01 3.47 6.94
CA ALA A 79 -8.74 3.22 7.61
C ALA A 79 -8.32 1.75 7.48
N ASP A 80 -9.26 0.83 7.71
CA ASP A 80 -9.00 -0.61 7.63
C ASP A 80 -8.60 -1.00 6.20
N ALA A 81 -9.40 -0.59 5.20
CA ALA A 81 -9.13 -0.91 3.80
C ALA A 81 -7.80 -0.33 3.27
N VAL A 82 -7.47 0.91 3.65
CA VAL A 82 -6.19 1.53 3.27
C VAL A 82 -5.01 0.87 4.00
N GLY A 83 -5.21 0.48 5.26
CA GLY A 83 -4.21 -0.26 6.03
C GLY A 83 -3.86 -1.60 5.37
N GLU A 84 -4.86 -2.41 5.02
CA GLU A 84 -4.66 -3.69 4.35
C GLU A 84 -3.96 -3.54 2.98
N LEU A 85 -4.36 -2.54 2.19
CA LEU A 85 -3.74 -2.27 0.90
C LEU A 85 -2.28 -1.81 1.05
N HIS A 86 -1.98 -1.01 2.08
CA HIS A 86 -0.63 -0.58 2.41
C HIS A 86 0.25 -1.78 2.81
N GLU A 87 -0.24 -2.66 3.68
CA GLU A 87 0.48 -3.89 4.05
C GLU A 87 0.76 -4.80 2.84
N ALA A 88 -0.21 -4.95 1.94
CA ALA A 88 -0.03 -5.72 0.72
C ALA A 88 1.04 -5.11 -0.21
N ALA A 89 1.07 -3.78 -0.34
CA ALA A 89 2.06 -3.09 -1.15
C ALA A 89 3.48 -3.18 -0.57
N ASP A 90 3.64 -2.99 0.75
CA ASP A 90 4.92 -3.20 1.46
C ASP A 90 5.41 -4.65 1.33
N GLY A 91 4.50 -5.62 1.39
CA GLY A 91 4.80 -7.04 1.17
C GLY A 91 5.29 -7.33 -0.26
N LEU A 92 4.67 -6.70 -1.26
CA LEU A 92 5.08 -6.81 -2.66
C LEU A 92 6.47 -6.19 -2.89
N GLU A 93 6.73 -5.02 -2.32
CA GLU A 93 8.06 -4.37 -2.35
C GLU A 93 9.11 -5.31 -1.75
N THR A 94 8.82 -5.87 -0.58
CA THR A 94 9.70 -6.84 0.09
C THR A 94 10.01 -8.03 -0.81
N LEU A 95 9.00 -8.62 -1.48
CA LEU A 95 9.21 -9.72 -2.41
C LEU A 95 10.11 -9.30 -3.58
N PHE A 96 9.84 -8.15 -4.21
CA PHE A 96 10.67 -7.65 -5.31
C PHE A 96 12.14 -7.51 -4.93
N TYR A 97 12.44 -6.95 -3.75
CA TYR A 97 13.82 -6.77 -3.30
C TYR A 97 14.53 -8.07 -2.94
N HIS A 98 13.81 -9.09 -2.46
CA HIS A 98 14.38 -10.35 -2.01
C HIS A 98 14.32 -11.49 -3.05
N ILE A 99 13.68 -11.27 -4.21
CA ILE A 99 13.68 -12.25 -5.33
C ILE A 99 15.12 -12.60 -5.75
N LYS A 100 16.03 -11.63 -5.77
CA LYS A 100 17.45 -11.83 -6.10
C LYS A 100 18.18 -12.74 -5.10
N ASP A 101 17.69 -12.81 -3.87
CA ASP A 101 18.27 -13.58 -2.76
C ASP A 101 17.59 -14.95 -2.61
N ALA A 102 16.60 -15.27 -3.46
CA ALA A 102 15.88 -16.53 -3.41
C ALA A 102 16.78 -17.70 -3.85
N ASN A 103 16.92 -18.70 -2.98
CA ASN A 103 17.62 -19.93 -3.32
C ASN A 103 16.82 -20.76 -4.33
N LYS A 104 17.46 -21.23 -5.41
CA LYS A 104 16.87 -22.21 -6.34
C LYS A 104 16.52 -23.49 -5.56
N ILE A 105 15.25 -23.88 -5.54
CA ILE A 105 14.78 -25.06 -4.78
C ILE A 105 15.16 -26.39 -5.47
N LYS A 106 15.44 -26.39 -6.78
CA LYS A 106 16.12 -27.46 -7.52
C LYS A 106 16.26 -27.05 -8.99
N GLU A 107 17.41 -27.28 -9.60
CA GLU A 107 17.44 -27.42 -11.06
C GLU A 107 16.71 -28.72 -11.40
N ILE A 108 15.83 -28.69 -12.40
CA ILE A 108 15.24 -29.91 -12.94
C ILE A 108 16.42 -30.71 -13.50
N ASP A 109 16.75 -31.84 -12.89
CA ASP A 109 17.74 -32.76 -13.44
C ASP A 109 17.29 -33.15 -14.85
N SER A 110 18.00 -32.66 -15.86
CA SER A 110 17.77 -33.05 -17.25
C SER A 110 17.96 -34.56 -17.37
N ILE A 111 16.89 -35.27 -17.73
CA ILE A 111 16.90 -36.70 -18.09
C ILE A 111 17.68 -36.89 -19.38
#